data_AF-A0A7Y4QYV7-F1
#
_entry.id   AF-A0A7Y4QYV7-F1
#
_cell.length_a   1.000
_cell.length_b   1.000
_cell.length_c   1.000
_cell.angle_alpha   90.00
_cell.angle_beta   90.00
_cell.angle_gamma   90.00
#
_symmetry.space_group_name_H-M   'P 1'
#
loop_
_entity.id
_entity.type
_entity.pdbx_description
1 polymer ?
#
loop_
_entity_poly.entity_id
_entity_poly.type
_entity_poly.pdbx_seq_one_letter_code
_entity_poly.pdbx_strand_id
1 'polypeptide(L)'
;MMKRLWNLLDVEPEETGPVSLLLAISFLMGVFLATVAVASQTLFLTYEGISEKFDLPKAIFYSGIFSIGITVLYNFLQGRISFKALAILNLLLIIGLTAFVEFGDDFVEDKVQLYRFGFILILPFTFITQLIFWGAFGRMFNVRVAKRIIGSVDLGTSIASIIAFFSIPIALASGVKVDALFSIGLVSIIGYLLLFIVLANKYITGEKSAVKSESEIKKLSFFAFLGNKYIVSLSAFVIISTVAVRFVDYSFFNVSTAQFNNESLPYFLSFFEATVVIFSFLFTTFATDRINQDYG
;
A
#
# COMPACT_ATOMS: atom_id res chain seq x y z
N MET A 1 -27.78 -1.75 -14.45
CA MET A 1 -26.35 -1.38 -14.47
C MET A 1 -25.50 -2.28 -13.56
N MET A 2 -25.82 -2.42 -12.26
CA MET A 2 -25.03 -3.28 -11.34
C MET A 2 -24.78 -4.72 -11.84
N LYS A 3 -25.79 -5.43 -12.37
CA LYS A 3 -25.60 -6.81 -12.88
C LYS A 3 -24.56 -6.91 -14.01
N ARG A 4 -24.42 -5.87 -14.84
CA ARG A 4 -23.41 -5.84 -15.91
C ARG A 4 -22.00 -5.61 -15.36
N LEU A 5 -21.87 -4.80 -14.32
CA LEU A 5 -20.61 -4.57 -13.62
C LEU A 5 -20.11 -5.85 -12.96
N TRP A 6 -20.98 -6.58 -12.26
CA TRP A 6 -20.63 -7.84 -11.61
C TRP A 6 -20.23 -8.94 -12.59
N ASN A 7 -20.92 -9.02 -13.73
CA ASN A 7 -20.54 -9.95 -14.79
C ASN A 7 -19.19 -9.61 -15.45
N LEU A 8 -18.82 -8.32 -15.51
CA LEU A 8 -17.53 -7.88 -16.05
C LEU A 8 -16.37 -8.19 -15.07
N LEU A 9 -16.66 -8.22 -13.78
CA LEU A 9 -15.69 -8.56 -12.72
C LEU A 9 -15.63 -10.07 -12.42
N ASP A 10 -16.38 -10.89 -13.18
CA ASP A 10 -16.52 -12.34 -13.02
C ASP A 10 -16.94 -12.76 -11.60
N VAL A 11 -17.84 -11.97 -11.00
CA VAL A 11 -18.34 -12.15 -9.63
C VAL A 11 -19.69 -12.87 -9.64
N GLU A 12 -19.78 -13.99 -8.92
CA GLU A 12 -21.03 -14.72 -8.79
C GLU A 12 -22.01 -14.02 -7.82
N PRO A 13 -23.34 -14.23 -7.95
CA PRO A 13 -24.34 -13.57 -7.11
C PRO A 13 -24.10 -13.73 -5.60
N GLU A 14 -23.58 -14.89 -5.19
CA GLU A 14 -23.27 -15.24 -3.80
C GLU A 14 -22.04 -14.50 -3.25
N GLU A 15 -21.15 -14.03 -4.14
CA GLU A 15 -19.88 -13.36 -3.83
C GLU A 15 -20.01 -11.83 -3.83
N THR A 16 -21.10 -11.29 -4.35
CA THR A 16 -21.32 -9.84 -4.51
C THR A 16 -21.13 -9.05 -3.22
N GLY A 17 -21.61 -9.58 -2.09
CA GLY A 17 -21.46 -8.97 -0.76
C GLY A 17 -20.01 -8.74 -0.35
N PRO A 18 -19.20 -9.79 -0.12
CA PRO A 18 -17.80 -9.64 0.30
C PRO A 18 -16.94 -8.93 -0.76
N VAL A 19 -17.19 -9.16 -2.06
CA VAL A 19 -16.43 -8.48 -3.13
C VAL A 19 -16.71 -6.98 -3.17
N SER A 20 -17.97 -6.55 -2.99
CA SER A 20 -18.30 -5.11 -2.95
C SER A 20 -17.60 -4.37 -1.81
N LEU A 21 -17.53 -4.98 -0.62
CA LEU A 21 -16.82 -4.42 0.52
C LEU A 21 -15.31 -4.37 0.27
N LEU A 22 -14.74 -5.40 -0.33
CA LEU A 22 -13.33 -5.39 -0.72
C LEU A 22 -13.00 -4.33 -1.76
N LEU A 23 -13.86 -4.14 -2.76
CA LEU A 23 -13.69 -3.07 -3.75
C LEU A 23 -13.73 -1.68 -3.12
N ALA A 24 -14.65 -1.46 -2.16
CA ALA A 24 -14.70 -0.20 -1.43
C ALA A 24 -13.46 -0.01 -0.54
N ILE A 25 -13.00 -1.07 0.12
CA ILE A 25 -11.77 -1.06 0.92
C ILE A 25 -10.55 -0.80 0.04
N SER A 26 -10.41 -1.46 -1.11
CA SER A 26 -9.27 -1.28 -2.01
C SER A 26 -9.26 0.11 -2.60
N PHE A 27 -10.43 0.68 -2.90
CA PHE A 27 -10.55 2.07 -3.30
C PHE A 27 -10.04 3.02 -2.21
N LEU A 28 -10.49 2.88 -0.96
CA LEU A 28 -10.01 3.71 0.15
C LEU A 28 -8.51 3.51 0.42
N MET A 29 -8.01 2.28 0.29
CA MET A 29 -6.59 1.99 0.38
C MET A 29 -5.80 2.76 -0.70
N GLY A 30 -6.27 2.77 -1.96
CA GLY A 30 -5.61 3.50 -3.05
C GLY A 30 -5.57 5.01 -2.79
N VAL A 31 -6.69 5.62 -2.37
CA VAL A 31 -6.73 7.05 -2.01
C VAL A 31 -5.75 7.36 -0.87
N PHE A 32 -5.73 6.52 0.17
CA PHE A 32 -4.82 6.69 1.30
C PHE A 32 -3.36 6.64 0.87
N LEU A 33 -2.96 5.59 0.13
CA LEU A 33 -1.58 5.41 -0.30
C LEU A 33 -1.11 6.53 -1.22
N ALA A 34 -1.94 6.95 -2.19
CA ALA A 34 -1.61 8.02 -3.12
C ALA A 34 -1.41 9.38 -2.43
N THR A 35 -2.37 9.76 -1.57
CA THR A 35 -2.32 11.05 -0.87
C THR A 35 -1.16 11.13 0.13
N VAL A 36 -0.95 10.07 0.92
CA VAL A 36 0.16 10.00 1.89
C VAL A 36 1.51 9.96 1.19
N ALA A 37 1.65 9.23 0.07
CA ALA A 37 2.91 9.19 -0.67
C ALA A 37 3.30 10.58 -1.18
N VAL A 38 2.39 11.28 -1.86
CA VAL A 38 2.69 12.63 -2.41
C VAL A 38 2.96 13.63 -1.29
N ALA A 39 2.19 13.61 -0.20
CA ALA A 39 2.40 14.47 0.95
C ALA A 39 3.78 14.25 1.58
N SER A 40 4.08 13.00 1.95
CA SER A 40 5.33 12.63 2.61
C SER A 40 6.55 12.87 1.71
N GLN A 41 6.48 12.55 0.41
CA GLN A 41 7.57 12.79 -0.53
C GLN A 41 7.80 14.29 -0.71
N THR A 42 6.74 15.07 -0.94
CA THR A 42 6.86 16.51 -1.18
C THR A 42 7.42 17.21 0.06
N LEU A 43 6.84 17.01 1.24
CA LEU A 43 7.29 17.66 2.47
C LEU A 43 8.72 17.28 2.83
N PHE A 44 9.10 16.01 2.65
CA PHE A 44 10.47 15.58 2.89
C PHE A 44 11.48 16.20 1.90
N LEU A 45 11.13 16.28 0.62
CA LEU A 45 12.06 16.76 -0.42
C LEU A 45 12.17 18.28 -0.49
N THR A 46 11.18 19.02 0.03
CA THR A 46 11.10 20.48 -0.09
C THR A 46 11.44 21.24 1.18
N TYR A 47 11.45 20.56 2.34
CA TYR A 47 11.63 21.22 3.62
C TYR A 47 13.07 21.70 3.84
N GLU A 48 13.20 22.93 4.36
CA GLU A 48 14.48 23.56 4.62
C GLU A 48 15.30 22.75 5.66
N GLY A 49 16.55 22.47 5.33
CA GLY A 49 17.46 21.68 6.18
C GLY A 49 17.54 20.20 5.83
N ILE A 50 16.74 19.71 4.87
CA ILE A 50 16.91 18.37 4.30
C ILE A 50 17.86 18.46 3.11
N SER A 51 19.00 17.78 3.22
CA SER A 51 19.90 17.63 2.08
C SER A 51 19.58 16.33 1.37
N GLU A 52 18.94 16.42 0.21
CA GLU A 52 18.60 15.24 -0.57
C GLU A 52 19.80 14.31 -0.79
N LYS A 53 20.98 14.86 -1.14
CA LYS A 53 22.21 14.08 -1.35
C LYS A 53 22.59 13.20 -0.15
N PHE A 54 22.31 13.62 1.08
CA PHE A 54 22.74 12.93 2.30
C PHE A 54 21.60 12.27 3.07
N ASP A 55 20.40 12.85 3.04
CA ASP A 55 19.25 12.44 3.83
C ASP A 55 18.30 11.53 3.06
N LEU A 56 18.17 11.68 1.73
CA LEU A 56 17.35 10.78 0.92
C LEU A 56 17.86 9.32 0.94
N PRO A 57 19.17 9.04 0.76
CA PRO A 57 19.67 7.67 0.88
C PRO A 57 19.41 7.08 2.27
N LYS A 58 19.56 7.90 3.32
CA LYS A 58 19.29 7.47 4.70
C LYS A 58 17.81 7.16 4.90
N ALA A 59 16.92 8.03 4.43
CA ALA A 59 15.48 7.85 4.56
C ALA A 59 15.01 6.58 3.82
N ILE A 60 15.49 6.34 2.59
CA ILE A 60 15.23 5.11 1.83
C ILE A 60 15.74 3.88 2.59
N PHE A 61 16.99 3.94 3.09
CA PHE A 61 17.61 2.84 3.86
C PHE A 61 16.82 2.51 5.13
N TYR A 62 16.49 3.52 5.94
CA TYR A 62 15.71 3.34 7.16
C TYR A 62 14.27 2.89 6.88
N SER A 63 13.63 3.38 5.80
CA SER A 63 12.32 2.88 5.37
C SER A 63 12.34 1.38 5.08
N GLY A 64 13.39 0.89 4.40
CA GLY A 64 13.59 -0.53 4.15
C GLY A 64 13.75 -1.35 5.44
N ILE A 65 14.66 -0.93 6.33
CA ILE A 65 14.88 -1.61 7.62
C ILE A 65 13.61 -1.62 8.46
N PHE A 66 12.93 -0.48 8.56
CA PHE A 66 11.74 -0.34 9.37
C PHE A 66 10.59 -1.18 8.81
N SER A 67 10.44 -1.24 7.48
CA SER A 67 9.47 -2.12 6.81
C SER A 67 9.72 -3.60 7.10
N ILE A 68 10.99 -4.05 7.07
CA ILE A 68 11.36 -5.43 7.42
C ILE A 68 11.01 -5.70 8.88
N GLY A 69 11.40 -4.81 9.79
CA GLY A 69 11.12 -4.94 11.23
C GLY A 69 9.62 -5.04 11.53
N ILE A 70 8.82 -4.17 10.91
CA ILE A 70 7.36 -4.16 11.03
C ILE A 70 6.75 -5.44 10.45
N THR A 71 7.23 -5.92 9.30
CA THR A 71 6.73 -7.16 8.69
C THR A 71 7.05 -8.38 9.55
N VAL A 72 8.25 -8.45 10.13
CA VAL A 72 8.63 -9.50 11.08
C VAL A 72 7.74 -9.45 12.33
N LEU A 73 7.51 -8.26 12.88
CA LEU A 73 6.63 -8.06 14.03
C LEU A 73 5.18 -8.48 13.71
N TYR A 74 4.66 -8.10 12.55
CA TYR A 74 3.34 -8.50 12.08
C TYR A 74 3.22 -10.02 12.00
N ASN A 75 4.16 -10.70 11.35
CA ASN A 75 4.18 -12.16 11.20
C ASN A 75 4.33 -12.89 12.55
N PHE A 76 5.03 -12.28 13.50
CA PHE A 76 5.15 -12.80 14.86
C PHE A 76 3.83 -12.69 15.63
N LEU A 77 3.15 -11.53 15.55
CA LEU A 77 1.88 -11.29 16.22
C LEU A 77 0.73 -12.08 15.58
N GLN A 78 0.77 -12.31 14.27
CA GLN A 78 -0.21 -13.13 13.54
C GLN A 78 -0.36 -14.56 14.10
N GLY A 79 0.70 -15.13 14.66
CA GLY A 79 0.64 -16.43 15.34
C GLY A 79 0.11 -16.39 16.77
N ARG A 80 -0.16 -15.21 17.34
CA ARG A 80 -0.50 -15.01 18.76
C ARG A 80 -1.84 -14.34 19.01
N ILE A 81 -2.31 -13.51 18.07
CA ILE A 81 -3.59 -12.82 18.17
C ILE A 81 -4.46 -13.11 16.94
N SER A 82 -5.78 -13.02 17.10
CA SER A 82 -6.71 -13.22 15.97
C SER A 82 -6.42 -12.23 14.85
N PHE A 83 -6.58 -12.65 13.59
CA PHE A 83 -6.36 -11.79 12.42
C PHE A 83 -7.18 -10.50 12.49
N LYS A 84 -8.44 -10.59 12.91
CA LYS A 84 -9.31 -9.43 13.09
C LYS A 84 -8.70 -8.41 14.07
N ALA A 85 -8.22 -8.88 15.22
CA ALA A 85 -7.58 -8.00 16.21
C ALA A 85 -6.27 -7.41 15.68
N LEU A 86 -5.44 -8.23 15.03
CA LEU A 86 -4.18 -7.77 14.42
C LEU A 86 -4.40 -6.67 13.39
N ALA A 87 -5.35 -6.88 12.48
CA ALA A 87 -5.69 -5.92 11.45
C ALA A 87 -6.23 -4.61 12.03
N ILE A 88 -7.17 -4.66 12.97
CA ILE A 88 -7.71 -3.46 13.63
C ILE A 88 -6.61 -2.69 14.36
N LEU A 89 -5.74 -3.38 15.13
CA LEU A 89 -4.63 -2.74 15.83
C LEU A 89 -3.65 -2.05 14.88
N ASN A 90 -3.31 -2.70 13.76
CA ASN A 90 -2.42 -2.10 12.76
C ASN A 90 -3.07 -0.92 12.03
N LEU A 91 -4.36 -0.99 11.69
CA LEU A 91 -5.07 0.15 11.08
C LEU A 91 -5.18 1.32 12.06
N LEU A 92 -5.44 1.07 13.34
CA LEU A 92 -5.42 2.10 14.38
C LEU A 92 -4.03 2.72 14.55
N LEU A 93 -2.97 1.90 14.48
CA LEU A 93 -1.59 2.38 14.52
C LEU A 93 -1.28 3.28 13.32
N ILE A 94 -1.69 2.86 12.11
CA ILE A 94 -1.52 3.68 10.89
C ILE A 94 -2.28 5.01 11.05
N ILE A 95 -3.54 4.99 11.49
CA ILE A 95 -4.32 6.22 11.77
C ILE A 95 -3.57 7.13 12.75
N GLY A 96 -3.09 6.58 13.87
CA GLY A 96 -2.37 7.35 14.88
C GLY A 96 -1.06 7.94 14.35
N LEU A 97 -0.30 7.18 13.56
CA LEU A 97 0.95 7.65 12.96
C LEU A 97 0.71 8.69 11.85
N THR A 98 -0.30 8.52 11.00
CA THR A 98 -0.68 9.53 10.01
C THR A 98 -1.15 10.81 10.69
N ALA A 99 -1.99 10.71 11.73
CA ALA A 99 -2.43 11.88 12.50
C ALA A 99 -1.27 12.57 13.22
N PHE A 100 -0.30 11.80 13.71
CA PHE A 100 0.94 12.35 14.28
C PHE A 100 1.77 13.12 13.25
N VAL A 101 1.89 12.63 12.01
CA VAL A 101 2.62 13.35 10.95
C VAL A 101 1.86 14.62 10.52
N GLU A 102 0.53 14.57 10.44
CA GLU A 102 -0.31 15.71 10.05
C GLU A 102 -0.32 16.83 11.10
N PHE A 103 -0.60 16.49 12.36
CA PHE A 103 -0.80 17.47 13.43
C PHE A 103 0.46 17.67 14.28
N GLY A 104 1.54 16.92 14.03
CA GLY A 104 2.77 16.95 14.82
C GLY A 104 3.61 18.21 14.63
N ASP A 105 3.31 19.04 13.62
CA ASP A 105 4.11 20.22 13.28
C ASP A 105 4.20 21.24 14.43
N ASP A 106 3.15 21.33 15.25
CA ASP A 106 3.09 22.20 16.43
C ASP A 106 3.74 21.58 17.68
N PHE A 107 3.98 20.26 17.68
CA PHE A 107 4.47 19.52 18.85
C PHE A 107 5.93 19.08 18.75
N VAL A 108 6.52 19.12 17.56
CA VAL A 108 7.88 18.66 17.29
C VAL A 108 8.79 19.85 16.95
N GLU A 109 9.76 20.13 17.81
CA GLU A 109 10.74 21.21 17.60
C GLU A 109 11.60 20.97 16.34
N ASP A 110 11.95 19.71 16.07
CA ASP A 110 12.75 19.30 14.89
C ASP A 110 11.85 18.77 13.76
N LYS A 111 11.34 19.69 12.95
CA LYS A 111 10.51 19.39 11.78
C LYS A 111 11.22 18.55 10.71
N VAL A 112 12.56 18.60 10.64
CA VAL A 112 13.34 17.75 9.73
C VAL A 112 13.11 16.27 10.06
N GLN A 113 13.10 15.92 11.35
CA GLN A 113 12.84 14.54 11.77
C GLN A 113 11.39 14.14 11.55
N LEU A 114 10.43 15.07 11.73
CA LEU A 114 9.02 14.81 11.49
C LEU A 114 8.77 14.41 10.02
N TYR A 115 9.25 15.21 9.06
CA TYR A 115 9.04 14.90 7.64
C TYR A 115 9.87 13.70 7.16
N ARG A 116 11.07 13.50 7.71
CA ARG A 116 11.85 12.27 7.49
C ARG A 116 11.10 11.04 7.98
N PHE A 117 10.47 11.12 9.14
CA PHE A 117 9.65 10.05 9.68
C PHE A 117 8.44 9.78 8.78
N GLY A 118 7.74 10.83 8.31
CA GLY A 118 6.67 10.70 7.33
C GLY A 118 7.08 9.98 6.04
N PHE A 119 8.26 10.28 5.50
CA PHE A 119 8.82 9.58 4.33
C PHE A 119 9.14 8.11 4.64
N ILE A 120 9.75 7.82 5.79
CA ILE A 120 10.09 6.46 6.22
C ILE A 120 8.85 5.56 6.30
N LEU A 121 7.69 6.13 6.68
CA LEU A 121 6.43 5.41 6.85
C LEU A 121 5.72 5.03 5.55
N ILE A 122 6.11 5.55 4.37
CA ILE A 122 5.47 5.23 3.09
C ILE A 122 5.47 3.71 2.82
N LEU A 123 6.63 3.05 2.90
CA LEU A 123 6.74 1.61 2.64
C LEU A 123 6.06 0.75 3.72
N PRO A 124 6.26 0.99 5.03
CA PRO A 124 5.54 0.27 6.07
C PRO A 124 4.02 0.36 5.93
N PHE A 125 3.49 1.56 5.65
CA PHE A 125 2.05 1.74 5.43
C PHE A 125 1.57 0.91 4.25
N THR A 126 2.25 1.01 3.11
CA THR A 126 1.94 0.25 1.90
C THR A 126 1.88 -1.25 2.19
N PHE A 127 2.91 -1.83 2.82
CA PHE A 127 2.96 -3.26 3.07
C PHE A 127 1.91 -3.70 4.09
N ILE A 128 1.70 -2.96 5.18
CA ILE A 128 0.76 -3.37 6.22
C ILE A 128 -0.68 -3.25 5.74
N THR A 129 -1.05 -2.19 5.01
CA THR A 129 -2.40 -2.09 4.44
C THR A 129 -2.67 -3.20 3.43
N GLN A 130 -1.67 -3.56 2.62
CA GLN A 130 -1.76 -4.69 1.69
C GLN A 130 -1.85 -6.04 2.42
N LEU A 131 -1.08 -6.28 3.47
CA LEU A 131 -1.14 -7.51 4.26
C LEU A 131 -2.51 -7.71 4.92
N ILE A 132 -3.12 -6.62 5.40
CA ILE A 132 -4.47 -6.66 5.97
C ILE A 132 -5.50 -6.94 4.88
N PHE A 133 -5.38 -6.28 3.73
CA PHE A 133 -6.28 -6.46 2.61
C PHE A 133 -6.24 -7.89 2.06
N TRP A 134 -5.06 -8.35 1.67
CA TRP A 134 -4.85 -9.68 1.10
C TRP A 134 -5.07 -10.79 2.14
N GLY A 135 -4.77 -10.51 3.41
CA GLY A 135 -5.13 -11.39 4.52
C GLY A 135 -6.64 -11.58 4.66
N ALA A 136 -7.43 -10.53 4.50
CA ALA A 136 -8.89 -10.63 4.53
C ALA A 136 -9.40 -11.41 3.31
N PHE A 137 -8.91 -11.06 2.12
CA PHE A 137 -9.25 -11.72 0.87
C PHE A 137 -9.02 -13.24 0.93
N GLY A 138 -7.81 -13.66 1.34
CA GLY A 138 -7.45 -15.09 1.43
C GLY A 138 -8.25 -15.88 2.46
N ARG A 139 -8.82 -15.22 3.48
CA ARG A 139 -9.67 -15.86 4.51
C ARG A 139 -11.12 -16.02 4.10
N MET A 140 -11.60 -15.19 3.16
CA MET A 140 -12.99 -15.18 2.70
C MET A 140 -13.22 -16.10 1.50
N PHE A 141 -12.21 -16.31 0.65
CA PHE A 141 -12.37 -17.04 -0.58
C PHE A 141 -11.47 -18.27 -0.64
N ASN A 142 -12.00 -19.36 -1.20
CA ASN A 142 -11.18 -20.51 -1.55
C ASN A 142 -10.28 -20.18 -2.76
N VAL A 143 -9.28 -21.02 -3.02
CA VAL A 143 -8.27 -20.80 -4.08
C VAL A 143 -8.89 -20.61 -5.47
N ARG A 144 -10.00 -21.31 -5.78
CA ARG A 144 -10.65 -21.22 -7.09
C ARG A 144 -11.29 -19.84 -7.28
N VAL A 145 -12.11 -19.42 -6.31
CA VAL A 145 -12.75 -18.10 -6.32
C VAL A 145 -11.69 -17.01 -6.30
N ALA A 146 -10.73 -17.11 -5.38
CA ALA A 146 -9.64 -16.15 -5.23
C ALA A 146 -8.93 -15.88 -6.57
N LYS A 147 -8.54 -16.92 -7.33
CA LYS A 147 -7.89 -16.75 -8.64
C LYS A 147 -8.74 -16.01 -9.67
N ARG A 148 -10.07 -16.15 -9.61
CA ARG A 148 -10.99 -15.49 -10.53
C ARG A 148 -11.17 -14.01 -10.22
N ILE A 149 -11.38 -13.68 -8.93
CA ILE A 149 -11.75 -12.32 -8.51
C ILE A 149 -10.56 -11.46 -8.04
N ILE A 150 -9.35 -12.02 -7.94
CA ILE A 150 -8.15 -11.32 -7.43
C ILE A 150 -7.85 -10.05 -8.23
N GLY A 151 -7.85 -10.14 -9.56
CA GLY A 151 -7.61 -8.99 -10.43
C GLY A 151 -8.69 -7.93 -10.26
N SER A 152 -9.96 -8.34 -10.32
CA SER A 152 -11.12 -7.47 -10.15
C SER A 152 -11.09 -6.64 -8.87
N VAL A 153 -10.73 -7.27 -7.76
CA VAL A 153 -10.69 -6.64 -6.43
C VAL A 153 -9.52 -5.65 -6.31
N ASP A 154 -8.37 -5.97 -6.93
CA ASP A 154 -7.18 -5.11 -6.95
C ASP A 154 -7.38 -3.84 -7.80
N LEU A 155 -8.24 -3.89 -8.82
CA LEU A 155 -8.56 -2.73 -9.67
C LEU A 155 -9.03 -1.52 -8.86
N GLY A 156 -9.71 -1.75 -7.72
CA GLY A 156 -10.19 -0.66 -6.87
C GLY A 156 -9.05 0.23 -6.36
N THR A 157 -7.91 -0.36 -5.99
CA THR A 157 -6.72 0.40 -5.56
C THR A 157 -6.18 1.23 -6.72
N SER A 158 -5.98 0.62 -7.89
CA SER A 158 -5.42 1.31 -9.06
C SER A 158 -6.31 2.45 -9.54
N ILE A 159 -7.62 2.23 -9.66
CA ILE A 159 -8.59 3.26 -10.05
C ILE A 159 -8.59 4.41 -9.04
N ALA A 160 -8.61 4.09 -7.75
CA ALA A 160 -8.56 5.10 -6.69
C ALA A 160 -7.28 5.93 -6.72
N SER A 161 -6.13 5.28 -6.86
CA SER A 161 -4.84 5.96 -6.96
C SER A 161 -4.79 6.87 -8.18
N ILE A 162 -5.27 6.43 -9.35
CA ILE A 162 -5.36 7.27 -10.56
C ILE A 162 -6.22 8.51 -10.27
N ILE A 163 -7.43 8.33 -9.73
CA ILE A 163 -8.33 9.44 -9.40
C ILE A 163 -7.66 10.39 -8.40
N ALA A 164 -7.04 9.85 -7.35
CA ALA A 164 -6.36 10.63 -6.32
C ALA A 164 -5.21 11.45 -6.93
N PHE A 165 -4.33 10.82 -7.72
CA PHE A 165 -3.20 11.49 -8.35
C PHE A 165 -3.59 12.58 -9.36
N PHE A 166 -4.71 12.43 -10.08
CA PHE A 166 -5.24 13.54 -10.90
C PHE A 166 -5.96 14.61 -10.08
N SER A 167 -6.51 14.24 -8.92
CA SER A 167 -7.24 15.18 -8.05
C SER A 167 -6.30 16.02 -7.18
N ILE A 168 -5.13 15.52 -6.80
CA ILE A 168 -4.16 16.24 -5.96
C ILE A 168 -3.74 17.58 -6.60
N PRO A 169 -3.27 17.65 -7.85
CA PRO A 169 -2.98 18.92 -8.52
C PRO A 169 -4.14 19.92 -8.51
N ILE A 170 -5.37 19.44 -8.69
CA ILE A 170 -6.58 20.27 -8.70
C ILE A 170 -6.86 20.81 -7.30
N ALA A 171 -6.70 19.98 -6.27
CA ALA A 171 -6.84 20.40 -4.88
C ALA A 171 -5.80 21.46 -4.52
N LEU A 172 -4.52 21.23 -4.85
CA LEU A 172 -3.43 22.17 -4.58
C LEU A 172 -3.65 23.51 -5.30
N ALA A 173 -4.07 23.48 -6.57
CA ALA A 173 -4.39 24.69 -7.34
C ALA A 173 -5.58 25.48 -6.76
N SER A 174 -6.46 24.80 -6.03
CA SER A 174 -7.60 25.42 -5.32
C SER A 174 -7.21 26.04 -3.97
N GLY A 175 -5.92 26.01 -3.60
CA GLY A 175 -5.40 26.57 -2.35
C GLY A 175 -5.30 25.56 -1.20
N VAL A 176 -5.53 24.27 -1.45
CA VAL A 176 -5.26 23.22 -0.46
C VAL A 176 -3.75 23.10 -0.26
N LYS A 177 -3.31 23.07 1.00
CA LYS A 177 -1.90 22.89 1.34
C LYS A 177 -1.49 21.41 1.23
N VAL A 178 -0.19 21.16 1.09
CA VAL A 178 0.35 19.80 0.92
C VAL A 178 0.15 18.94 2.17
N ASP A 179 0.25 19.52 3.37
CA ASP A 179 -0.01 18.87 4.65
C ASP A 179 -1.47 18.35 4.76
N ALA A 180 -2.43 19.10 4.23
CA ALA A 180 -3.85 18.71 4.21
C ALA A 180 -4.15 17.46 3.35
N LEU A 181 -3.19 16.99 2.54
CA LEU A 181 -3.29 15.69 1.87
C LEU A 181 -3.27 14.54 2.90
N PHE A 182 -2.60 14.69 4.04
CA PHE A 182 -2.70 13.72 5.13
C PHE A 182 -4.12 13.64 5.69
N SER A 183 -4.86 14.75 5.75
CA SER A 183 -6.26 14.76 6.20
C SER A 183 -7.15 13.91 5.29
N ILE A 184 -6.94 14.02 3.98
CA ILE A 184 -7.64 13.17 2.98
C ILE A 184 -7.27 11.71 3.20
N GLY A 185 -5.98 11.43 3.41
CA GLY A 185 -5.48 10.11 3.78
C GLY A 185 -6.16 9.57 5.04
N LEU A 186 -6.24 10.36 6.12
CA LEU A 186 -6.88 10.02 7.39
C LEU A 186 -8.34 9.62 7.22
N VAL A 187 -9.12 10.45 6.52
CA VAL A 187 -10.52 10.13 6.23
C VAL A 187 -10.63 8.79 5.49
N SER A 188 -9.73 8.55 4.54
CA SER A 188 -9.72 7.31 3.76
C SER A 188 -9.37 6.08 4.60
N ILE A 189 -8.31 6.13 5.42
CA ILE A 189 -7.90 4.99 6.25
C ILE A 189 -8.87 4.75 7.43
N ILE A 190 -9.54 5.78 7.94
CA ILE A 190 -10.66 5.63 8.89
C ILE A 190 -11.83 4.91 8.20
N GLY A 191 -12.18 5.32 6.97
CA GLY A 191 -13.16 4.63 6.15
C GLY A 191 -12.81 3.17 5.91
N TYR A 192 -11.54 2.88 5.60
CA TYR A 192 -11.02 1.51 5.49
C TYR A 192 -11.29 0.77 6.82
N LEU A 193 -10.83 1.28 7.96
CA LEU A 193 -11.06 0.63 9.26
C LEU A 193 -12.54 0.31 9.52
N LEU A 194 -13.45 1.26 9.26
CA LEU A 194 -14.89 1.04 9.47
C LEU A 194 -15.44 -0.07 8.56
N LEU A 195 -15.11 -0.04 7.27
CA LEU A 195 -15.54 -1.08 6.33
C LEU A 195 -14.88 -2.43 6.63
N PHE A 196 -13.64 -2.43 7.09
CA PHE A 196 -12.93 -3.63 7.51
C PHE A 196 -13.61 -4.26 8.74
N ILE A 197 -14.04 -3.48 9.73
CA ILE A 197 -14.78 -3.99 10.89
C ILE A 197 -16.08 -4.66 10.44
N VAL A 198 -16.83 -4.02 9.53
CA VAL A 198 -18.06 -4.60 8.94
C VAL A 198 -17.76 -5.91 8.22
N LEU A 199 -16.74 -5.91 7.36
CA LEU A 199 -16.31 -7.08 6.60
C LEU A 199 -15.85 -8.22 7.51
N ALA A 200 -15.03 -7.92 8.51
CA ALA A 200 -14.48 -8.91 9.43
C ALA A 200 -15.58 -9.56 10.30
N ASN A 201 -16.54 -8.75 10.77
CA ASN A 201 -17.68 -9.25 11.54
C ASN A 201 -18.59 -10.16 10.72
N LYS A 202 -18.80 -9.83 9.44
CA LYS A 202 -19.77 -10.53 8.59
C LYS A 202 -19.19 -11.76 7.90
N TYR A 203 -17.91 -11.73 7.51
CA TYR A 203 -17.32 -12.71 6.60
C TYR A 203 -16.06 -13.42 7.13
N ILE A 204 -15.42 -12.93 8.20
CA ILE A 204 -14.17 -13.52 8.74
C ILE A 204 -14.37 -14.22 10.09
N THR A 205 -15.39 -13.85 10.87
CA THR A 205 -15.59 -14.38 12.23
C THR A 205 -16.40 -15.70 12.20
N GLY A 206 -15.86 -16.81 12.74
CA GLY A 206 -16.53 -18.12 12.88
C GLY A 206 -16.28 -19.11 11.72
N GLU A 207 -16.83 -20.34 11.81
CA GLU A 207 -16.70 -21.55 10.93
C GLU A 207 -16.76 -21.33 9.40
N LYS A 208 -16.98 -20.10 8.93
CA LYS A 208 -17.07 -19.69 7.53
C LYS A 208 -15.74 -19.25 6.91
N SER A 209 -14.64 -19.22 7.68
CA SER A 209 -13.33 -18.92 7.10
C SER A 209 -12.85 -20.11 6.26
N ALA A 210 -12.52 -19.86 4.99
CA ALA A 210 -12.12 -20.91 4.04
C ALA A 210 -10.77 -21.58 4.37
N VAL A 211 -10.05 -21.07 5.36
CA VAL A 211 -8.66 -21.45 5.67
C VAL A 211 -8.57 -21.98 7.10
N LYS A 212 -8.03 -23.21 7.25
CA LYS A 212 -7.65 -23.80 8.55
C LYS A 212 -6.66 -22.89 9.28
N SER A 213 -6.65 -22.93 10.62
CA SER A 213 -5.83 -22.04 11.46
C SER A 213 -4.40 -21.86 10.93
N GLU A 214 -3.91 -20.62 10.81
CA GLU A 214 -2.56 -20.32 10.33
C GLU A 214 -1.44 -20.98 11.15
N SER A 215 -1.75 -21.43 12.37
CA SER A 215 -0.87 -22.28 13.19
C SER A 215 -0.56 -23.65 12.57
N GLU A 216 -1.34 -24.13 11.59
CA GLU A 216 -1.09 -25.40 10.88
C GLU A 216 -0.17 -25.25 9.66
N ILE A 217 0.13 -24.03 9.20
CA ILE A 217 1.06 -23.81 8.09
C ILE A 217 2.48 -24.01 8.62
N LYS A 218 3.09 -25.16 8.30
CA LYS A 218 4.50 -25.45 8.64
C LYS A 218 5.40 -24.35 8.10
N LYS A 219 5.91 -23.48 9.00
CA LYS A 219 6.92 -22.48 8.66
C LYS A 219 8.20 -23.21 8.26
N LEU A 220 8.62 -23.05 7.00
CA LEU A 220 9.96 -23.48 6.57
C LEU A 220 11.00 -22.73 7.42
N SER A 221 11.96 -23.48 7.97
CA SER A 221 13.09 -22.88 8.68
C SER A 221 13.92 -22.03 7.71
N PHE A 222 14.45 -20.89 8.17
CA PHE A 222 15.32 -20.02 7.37
C PHE A 222 16.50 -20.79 6.74
N PHE A 223 17.07 -21.76 7.45
CA PHE A 223 18.15 -22.60 6.92
C PHE A 223 17.67 -23.63 5.88
N ALA A 224 16.42 -24.08 5.97
CA ALA A 224 15.83 -24.96 4.95
C ALA A 224 15.55 -24.21 3.64
N PHE A 225 15.31 -22.90 3.73
CA PHE A 225 15.15 -22.01 2.57
C PHE A 225 16.43 -21.90 1.74
N LEU A 226 17.57 -21.73 2.40
CA LEU A 226 18.89 -21.66 1.74
C LEU A 226 19.34 -22.99 1.12
N GLY A 227 18.77 -24.11 1.54
CA GLY A 227 19.06 -25.44 0.96
C GLY A 227 18.45 -25.66 -0.42
N ASN A 228 17.46 -24.85 -0.83
CA ASN A 228 16.77 -25.03 -2.11
C ASN A 228 17.29 -24.01 -3.14
N LYS A 229 18.05 -24.50 -4.13
CA LYS A 229 18.65 -23.68 -5.19
C LYS A 229 17.63 -22.84 -5.95
N TYR A 230 16.42 -23.38 -6.21
CA TYR A 230 15.37 -22.64 -6.91
C TYR A 230 14.90 -21.44 -6.07
N ILE A 231 14.63 -21.68 -4.79
CA ILE A 231 14.19 -20.65 -3.84
C ILE A 231 15.27 -19.57 -3.66
N VAL A 232 16.54 -19.96 -3.55
CA VAL A 232 17.67 -19.03 -3.45
C VAL A 232 17.80 -18.18 -4.71
N SER A 233 17.76 -18.80 -5.90
CA SER A 233 17.81 -18.06 -7.17
C SER A 233 16.66 -17.08 -7.32
N LEU A 234 15.44 -17.50 -6.98
CA LEU A 234 14.26 -16.64 -7.02
C LEU A 234 14.40 -15.47 -6.04
N SER A 235 14.90 -15.73 -4.83
CA SER A 235 15.14 -14.69 -3.83
C SER A 235 16.22 -13.70 -4.26
N ALA A 236 17.32 -14.20 -4.84
CA ALA A 236 18.38 -13.36 -5.39
C ALA A 236 17.85 -12.47 -6.51
N PHE A 237 17.02 -13.02 -7.42
CA PHE A 237 16.37 -12.26 -8.46
C PHE A 237 15.49 -11.14 -7.90
N VAL A 238 14.64 -11.44 -6.91
CA VAL A 238 13.77 -10.44 -6.26
C VAL A 238 14.60 -9.37 -5.55
N ILE A 239 15.65 -9.75 -4.82
CA ILE A 239 16.53 -8.81 -4.12
C ILE A 239 17.23 -7.89 -5.12
N ILE A 240 17.85 -8.42 -6.17
CA ILE A 240 18.55 -7.64 -7.20
C ILE A 240 17.57 -6.70 -7.90
N SER A 241 16.38 -7.18 -8.27
CA SER A 241 15.35 -6.38 -8.92
C SER A 241 14.87 -5.25 -8.02
N THR A 242 14.65 -5.53 -6.73
CA THR A 242 14.24 -4.53 -5.75
C THR A 242 15.33 -3.47 -5.55
N VAL A 243 16.59 -3.88 -5.45
CA VAL A 243 17.74 -2.96 -5.34
C VAL A 243 17.81 -2.06 -6.57
N ALA A 244 17.64 -2.61 -7.77
CA ALA A 244 17.61 -1.82 -9.01
C ALA A 244 16.49 -0.79 -9.00
N VAL A 245 15.27 -1.17 -8.60
CA VAL A 245 14.13 -0.24 -8.44
C VAL A 245 14.45 0.86 -7.44
N ARG A 246 15.08 0.54 -6.28
CA ARG A 246 15.47 1.57 -5.30
C ARG A 246 16.52 2.54 -5.82
N PHE A 247 17.43 2.09 -6.69
CA PHE A 247 18.35 2.99 -7.39
C PHE A 247 17.61 3.90 -8.38
N VAL A 248 16.61 3.39 -9.08
CA VAL A 248 15.74 4.21 -9.96
C VAL A 248 14.99 5.24 -9.13
N ASP A 249 14.36 4.84 -8.00
CA ASP A 249 13.65 5.76 -7.09
C ASP A 249 14.59 6.88 -6.60
N TYR A 250 15.79 6.52 -6.13
CA TYR A 250 16.78 7.49 -5.67
C TYR A 250 17.19 8.46 -6.78
N SER A 251 17.50 7.94 -7.97
CA SER A 251 17.86 8.77 -9.12
C SER A 251 16.71 9.67 -9.55
N PHE A 252 15.47 9.16 -9.51
CA PHE A 252 14.28 9.89 -9.86
C PHE A 252 14.06 11.08 -8.92
N PHE A 253 14.08 10.86 -7.61
CA PHE A 253 13.92 11.95 -6.65
C PHE A 253 15.03 13.00 -6.81
N ASN A 254 16.29 12.57 -6.96
CA ASN A 254 17.44 13.48 -7.14
C ASN A 254 17.33 14.38 -8.37
N VAL A 255 16.82 13.86 -9.47
CA VAL A 255 16.57 14.68 -10.66
C VAL A 255 15.34 15.56 -10.48
N SER A 256 14.31 15.07 -9.78
CA SER A 256 13.05 15.79 -9.59
C SER A 256 13.23 17.06 -8.76
N THR A 257 13.98 17.00 -7.66
CA THR A 257 14.27 18.17 -6.83
C THR A 257 15.22 19.16 -7.50
N ALA A 258 16.09 18.70 -8.40
CA ALA A 258 16.94 19.57 -9.21
C ALA A 258 16.15 20.30 -10.31
N GLN A 259 15.09 19.68 -10.83
CA GLN A 259 14.31 20.19 -11.95
C GLN A 259 13.06 20.99 -11.53
N PHE A 260 12.45 20.65 -10.39
CA PHE A 260 11.20 21.23 -9.91
C PHE A 260 11.38 21.94 -8.56
N ASN A 261 10.74 23.10 -8.43
CA ASN A 261 10.74 23.87 -7.19
C ASN A 261 9.65 23.37 -6.22
N ASN A 262 9.60 23.93 -5.00
CA ASN A 262 8.67 23.51 -3.96
C ASN A 262 7.18 23.58 -4.36
N GLU A 263 6.81 24.53 -5.23
CA GLU A 263 5.43 24.67 -5.71
C GLU A 263 5.08 23.65 -6.80
N SER A 264 6.00 23.36 -7.73
CA SER A 264 5.75 22.49 -8.89
C SER A 264 6.05 21.01 -8.64
N LEU A 265 6.89 20.68 -7.66
CA LEU A 265 7.23 19.31 -7.30
C LEU A 265 6.01 18.43 -6.99
N PRO A 266 5.05 18.83 -6.12
CA PRO A 266 3.89 17.98 -5.84
C PRO A 266 3.01 17.74 -7.08
N TYR A 267 2.91 18.71 -7.98
CA TYR A 267 2.19 18.53 -9.26
C TYR A 267 2.87 17.50 -10.13
N PHE A 268 4.20 17.61 -10.29
CA PHE A 268 4.99 16.67 -11.06
C PHE A 268 4.93 15.25 -10.48
N LEU A 269 5.19 15.09 -9.18
CA LEU A 269 5.14 13.80 -8.50
C LEU A 269 3.77 13.14 -8.70
N SER A 270 2.69 13.90 -8.53
CA SER A 270 1.34 13.37 -8.70
C SER A 270 1.07 12.91 -10.14
N PHE A 271 1.40 13.70 -11.16
CA PHE A 271 1.20 13.28 -12.56
C PHE A 271 2.11 12.12 -12.99
N PHE A 272 3.35 12.10 -12.48
CA PHE A 272 4.28 11.01 -12.74
C PHE A 272 3.74 9.71 -12.15
N GLU A 273 3.32 9.72 -10.87
CA GLU A 273 2.74 8.55 -10.21
C GLU A 273 1.42 8.11 -10.86
N ALA A 274 0.57 9.05 -11.30
CA ALA A 274 -0.61 8.72 -12.11
C ALA A 274 -0.23 7.92 -13.36
N THR A 275 0.85 8.34 -14.04
CA THR A 275 1.34 7.69 -15.25
C THR A 275 1.86 6.28 -14.93
N VAL A 276 2.67 6.12 -13.87
CA VAL A 276 3.17 4.82 -13.41
C VAL A 276 2.01 3.88 -13.08
N VAL A 277 1.00 4.34 -12.34
CA VAL A 277 -0.16 3.51 -11.98
C VAL A 277 -1.02 3.18 -13.21
N ILE A 278 -1.20 4.10 -14.16
CA ILE A 278 -1.90 3.80 -15.41
C ILE A 278 -1.16 2.70 -16.17
N PHE A 279 0.15 2.83 -16.36
CA PHE A 279 0.93 1.79 -17.05
C PHE A 279 0.90 0.47 -16.29
N SER A 280 1.00 0.49 -14.96
CA SER A 280 0.87 -0.71 -14.14
C SER A 280 -0.52 -1.35 -14.29
N PHE A 281 -1.58 -0.55 -14.28
CA PHE A 281 -2.95 -1.02 -14.48
C PHE A 281 -3.14 -1.65 -15.86
N LEU A 282 -2.65 -0.99 -16.92
CA LEU A 282 -2.73 -1.51 -18.29
C LEU A 282 -1.91 -2.81 -18.44
N PHE A 283 -0.71 -2.86 -17.85
CA PHE A 283 0.13 -4.04 -17.88
C PHE A 283 -0.53 -5.21 -17.13
N THR A 284 -1.03 -4.97 -15.92
CA THR A 284 -1.74 -6.00 -15.14
C THR A 284 -3.00 -6.47 -15.86
N THR A 285 -3.75 -5.57 -16.49
CA THR A 285 -5.02 -5.91 -17.16
C THR A 285 -4.81 -6.64 -18.49
N PHE A 286 -3.80 -6.27 -19.28
CA PHE A 286 -3.65 -6.77 -20.65
C PHE A 286 -2.45 -7.68 -20.87
N ALA A 287 -1.35 -7.47 -20.14
CA ALA A 287 -0.12 -8.23 -20.34
C ALA A 287 -0.02 -9.42 -19.39
N THR A 288 -0.39 -9.28 -18.12
CA THR A 288 -0.25 -10.35 -17.12
C THR A 288 -1.06 -11.59 -17.48
N ASP A 289 -2.31 -11.43 -17.90
CA ASP A 289 -3.13 -12.58 -18.32
C ASP A 289 -2.52 -13.33 -19.51
N ARG A 290 -1.92 -12.59 -20.44
CA ARG A 290 -1.26 -13.17 -21.61
C ARG A 290 0.05 -13.87 -21.26
N ILE A 291 0.87 -13.25 -20.40
CA ILE A 291 2.12 -13.85 -19.92
C ILE A 291 1.83 -15.13 -19.14
N ASN A 292 0.83 -15.13 -18.26
CA ASN A 292 0.44 -16.32 -17.50
C ASN A 292 -0.11 -17.42 -18.41
N GLN A 293 -0.87 -17.08 -19.47
CA GLN A 293 -1.33 -18.06 -20.45
C GLN A 293 -0.18 -18.68 -21.27
N ASP A 294 0.79 -17.88 -21.68
CA ASP A 294 1.87 -18.31 -22.58
C ASP A 294 3.04 -18.98 -21.84
N TYR A 295 3.31 -18.59 -20.59
CA TYR A 295 4.50 -19.02 -19.84
C TYR A 295 4.22 -19.71 -18.50
N GLY A 296 2.96 -19.71 -18.02
CA GLY A 296 2.52 -20.42 -16.80
C GLY A 296 2.51 -19.57 -15.54
#